data_AF-A0A833Y338-F1
#
_entry.id   AF-A0A833Y338-F1
#
_cell.length_a   1.000
_cell.length_b   1.000
_cell.length_c   1.000
_cell.angle_alpha   90.00
_cell.angle_beta   90.00
_cell.angle_gamma   90.00
#
_symmetry.space_group_name_H-M   'P 1'
#
loop_
_entity.id
_entity.type
_entity.pdbx_description
1 polymer ?
#
loop_
_entity_poly.entity_id
_entity_poly.type
_entity_poly.pdbx_seq_one_letter_code
_entity_poly.pdbx_strand_id
1 'polypeptide(L)'
;MVAEIRALEDNVTWTLEPLPLGFIQSQADHSLFTLITHARITIVLIYVDDFLVAGNDTSQIDVFKSILSTNFKTKDLGSLKYFLGLEVTRYQKGIFLNQRKYTLDILIDSGQLGARTAQFPMEQI
;
A
#
# COMPACT_ATOMS: atom_id res chain seq x y z
N MET A 1 -2.56 6.00 -19.60
CA MET A 1 -2.24 7.08 -18.63
C MET A 1 -2.56 8.49 -19.12
N VAL A 2 -1.76 9.17 -19.96
CA VAL A 2 -2.00 10.61 -20.30
C VAL A 2 -3.35 10.86 -21.00
N ALA A 3 -3.79 9.94 -21.88
CA ALA A 3 -5.09 10.06 -22.53
C ALA A 3 -6.29 9.77 -21.60
N GLU A 4 -6.13 8.86 -20.64
CA GLU A 4 -7.16 8.55 -19.64
C GLU A 4 -7.30 9.67 -18.62
N ILE A 5 -6.19 10.28 -18.19
CA ILE A 5 -6.20 11.43 -17.30
C ILE A 5 -6.95 12.60 -17.95
N ARG A 6 -6.69 12.89 -19.23
CA ARG A 6 -7.43 13.94 -19.97
C ARG A 6 -8.93 13.63 -20.08
N ALA A 7 -9.29 12.38 -20.36
CA ALA A 7 -10.69 11.97 -20.42
C ALA A 7 -11.41 12.08 -19.05
N LEU A 8 -10.69 11.92 -17.94
CA LEU A 8 -11.21 12.09 -16.59
C LEU A 8 -11.31 13.57 -16.18
N GLU A 9 -10.36 14.40 -16.61
CA GLU A 9 -10.37 15.87 -16.40
C GLU A 9 -11.59 16.52 -17.08
N ASP A 10 -11.98 16.03 -18.27
CA ASP A 10 -13.14 16.53 -19.02
C ASP A 10 -14.48 16.29 -18.30
N ASN A 11 -14.55 15.32 -17.38
CA ASN A 11 -15.79 14.96 -16.67
C ASN A 11 -16.00 15.73 -15.35
N VAL A 12 -15.08 16.63 -14.96
CA VAL A 12 -15.15 17.58 -13.81
C VAL A 12 -15.57 16.95 -12.46
N THR A 13 -15.53 15.62 -12.35
CA THR A 13 -15.99 14.85 -11.19
C THR A 13 -14.85 14.52 -10.23
N TRP A 14 -13.62 14.75 -10.67
CA TRP A 14 -12.40 14.39 -9.95
C TRP A 14 -11.37 15.49 -10.10
N THR A 15 -10.62 15.76 -9.03
CA THR A 15 -9.45 16.65 -9.04
C THR A 15 -8.20 15.83 -8.77
N LEU A 16 -7.13 16.10 -9.53
CA LEU A 16 -5.82 15.56 -9.22
C LEU A 16 -5.28 16.33 -8.01
N GLU A 17 -5.11 15.64 -6.90
CA GLU A 17 -4.43 16.17 -5.71
C GLU A 17 -2.96 15.75 -5.76
N PRO A 18 -2.04 16.69 -6.07
CA PRO A 18 -0.62 16.37 -6.15
C PRO A 18 -0.08 16.04 -4.74
N LEU A 19 0.84 15.09 -4.66
CA LEU A 19 1.61 14.86 -3.44
C LEU A 19 2.39 16.13 -3.07
N PRO A 20 2.75 16.31 -1.78
CA PRO A 20 3.54 17.44 -1.34
C PRO A 20 4.80 17.64 -2.19
N LEU A 21 5.24 18.89 -2.30
CA LEU A 21 6.40 19.24 -3.13
C LEU A 21 7.64 18.42 -2.73
N GLY A 22 8.29 17.80 -3.71
CA GLY A 22 9.55 17.06 -3.53
C GLY A 22 9.42 15.53 -3.57
N PHE A 23 8.20 14.98 -3.58
CA PHE A 23 8.02 13.56 -3.87
C PHE A 23 8.32 13.27 -5.35
N ILE A 24 9.09 12.20 -5.58
CA ILE A 24 9.45 11.71 -6.91
C ILE A 24 8.82 10.33 -7.08
N GLN A 25 8.07 10.13 -8.16
CA GLN A 25 7.51 8.83 -8.51
C GLN A 25 8.61 7.89 -9.03
N SER A 26 8.59 6.64 -8.58
CA SER A 26 9.48 5.60 -9.07
C SER A 26 9.15 5.24 -10.51
N GLN A 27 10.19 5.00 -11.32
CA GLN A 27 10.05 4.53 -12.71
C GLN A 27 9.79 3.02 -12.78
N ALA A 28 10.17 2.27 -11.76
CA ALA A 28 9.96 0.83 -11.69
C ALA A 28 8.56 0.47 -11.16
N ASP A 29 7.97 1.36 -10.36
CA ASP A 29 6.66 1.18 -9.76
C ASP A 29 5.93 2.52 -9.65
N HIS A 30 4.90 2.73 -10.47
CA HIS A 30 4.13 3.97 -10.49
C HIS A 30 3.30 4.20 -9.22
N SER A 31 3.13 3.20 -8.36
CA SER A 31 2.48 3.37 -7.06
C SER A 31 3.42 3.88 -5.97
N LEU A 32 4.73 3.86 -6.23
CA LEU A 32 5.77 4.18 -5.26
C LEU A 32 6.30 5.60 -5.47
N PHE A 33 6.32 6.38 -4.39
CA PHE A 33 6.82 7.74 -4.33
C PHE A 33 7.86 7.87 -3.23
N THR A 34 8.93 8.61 -3.50
CA THR A 34 10.01 8.82 -2.54
C THR A 34 10.32 10.30 -2.38
N LEU A 35 10.45 10.75 -1.14
CA LEU A 35 11.03 12.02 -0.77
C LEU A 35 12.36 11.73 -0.08
N ILE A 36 13.46 12.02 -0.77
CA ILE A 36 14.81 11.80 -0.27
C ILE A 36 15.47 13.16 -0.05
N THR A 37 15.95 13.37 1.16
CA THR A 37 16.80 14.50 1.54
C THR A 37 18.12 13.96 2.09
N HIS A 38 19.05 14.84 2.45
CA HIS A 38 20.41 14.46 2.84
C HIS A 38 20.51 13.33 3.89
N ALA A 39 19.61 13.32 4.88
CA ALA A 39 19.62 12.33 5.97
C ALA A 39 18.25 11.70 6.24
N ARG A 40 17.22 12.09 5.47
CA ARG A 40 15.84 11.66 5.71
C ARG A 40 15.24 11.08 4.45
N ILE A 41 14.52 10.00 4.62
CA ILE A 41 13.80 9.30 3.58
C ILE A 41 12.36 9.09 4.04
N THR A 42 11.43 9.48 3.18
CA THR A 42 10.02 9.14 3.29
C THR A 42 9.61 8.44 2.00
N ILE A 43 8.99 7.28 2.14
CA ILE A 43 8.52 6.41 1.07
C ILE A 43 7.01 6.29 1.24
N VAL A 44 6.28 6.53 0.16
CA VAL A 44 4.83 6.41 0.11
C VAL A 44 4.51 5.41 -0.99
N LEU A 45 3.77 4.36 -0.65
CA LEU A 45 3.24 3.38 -1.58
C LEU A 45 1.72 3.51 -1.58
N ILE A 46 1.12 3.74 -2.75
CA ILE A 46 -0.31 4.00 -2.91
C ILE A 46 -0.95 2.81 -3.60
N TYR A 47 -1.79 2.07 -2.90
CA TYR A 47 -2.55 0.98 -3.51
C TYR A 47 -4.05 1.24 -3.38
N VAL A 48 -4.69 1.63 -4.49
CA VAL A 48 -6.12 1.96 -4.55
C VAL A 48 -6.49 2.94 -3.42
N ASP A 49 -7.15 2.48 -2.36
CA ASP A 49 -7.61 3.30 -1.23
C ASP A 49 -6.61 3.37 -0.06
N ASP A 50 -5.56 2.54 -0.08
CA ASP A 50 -4.60 2.39 1.01
C ASP A 50 -3.27 3.12 0.73
N PHE A 51 -2.87 3.95 1.69
CA PHE A 51 -1.56 4.60 1.71
C PHE A 51 -0.64 3.90 2.72
N LEU A 52 0.44 3.30 2.23
CA LEU A 52 1.52 2.82 3.08
C LEU A 52 2.63 3.87 3.12
N VAL A 53 2.93 4.37 4.32
CA VAL A 53 3.99 5.37 4.53
C VAL A 53 5.08 4.78 5.42
N ALA A 54 6.32 4.89 4.97
CA ALA A 54 7.51 4.43 5.67
C ALA A 54 8.61 5.49 5.60
N GLY A 55 9.48 5.56 6.60
CA GLY A 55 10.56 6.53 6.62
C GLY A 55 11.37 6.47 7.91
N ASN A 56 12.46 7.21 7.94
CA ASN A 56 13.34 7.32 9.11
C ASN A 56 13.12 8.59 9.93
N ASP A 57 12.21 9.47 9.52
CA ASP A 57 11.81 10.67 10.25
C ASP A 57 10.29 10.63 10.50
N THR A 58 9.91 10.34 11.74
CA THR A 58 8.50 10.27 12.16
C THR A 58 7.79 11.62 12.02
N SER A 59 8.49 12.74 12.22
CA SER A 59 7.88 14.06 12.06
C SER A 59 7.50 14.35 10.62
N GLN A 60 8.31 13.92 9.64
CA GLN A 60 7.93 14.01 8.22
C GLN A 60 6.74 13.12 7.89
N ILE A 61 6.68 11.91 8.45
CA ILE A 61 5.53 11.00 8.28
C ILE A 61 4.27 11.64 8.85
N ASP A 62 4.34 12.25 10.03
CA ASP A 62 3.18 12.89 10.68
C ASP A 62 2.69 14.11 9.89
N VAL A 63 3.59 14.94 9.37
CA VAL A 63 3.25 16.05 8.46
C VAL A 63 2.55 15.52 7.21
N PHE A 64 3.09 14.46 6.60
CA PHE A 64 2.47 13.84 5.41
C PHE A 64 1.07 13.31 5.71
N LYS A 65 0.89 12.60 6.83
CA LYS A 65 -0.43 12.13 7.29
C LYS A 65 -1.40 13.28 7.53
N SER A 66 -0.94 14.39 8.10
CA SER A 66 -1.77 15.58 8.32
C SER A 66 -2.27 16.16 7.00
N ILE A 67 -1.40 16.26 5.98
CA ILE A 67 -1.78 16.74 4.65
C ILE A 67 -2.82 15.81 4.03
N LEU A 68 -2.59 14.49 4.08
CA LEU A 68 -3.54 13.50 3.60
C LEU A 68 -4.90 13.62 4.29
N SER A 69 -4.93 13.75 5.62
CA SER A 69 -6.18 13.88 6.38
C SER A 69 -6.94 15.18 6.12
N THR A 70 -6.24 16.20 5.61
CA THR A 70 -6.83 17.50 5.27
C THR A 70 -7.48 17.45 3.90
N ASN A 71 -6.81 16.83 2.91
CA ASN A 71 -7.27 16.80 1.52
C ASN A 71 -8.17 15.60 1.23
N PHE A 72 -8.03 14.51 1.99
CA PHE A 72 -8.74 13.27 1.81
C PHE A 72 -9.38 12.81 3.11
N LYS A 73 -10.51 12.11 3.01
CA LYS A 73 -11.15 11.46 4.15
C LYS A 73 -10.41 10.18 4.51
N THR A 74 -9.22 10.32 5.09
CA THR A 74 -8.36 9.19 5.48
C THR A 74 -8.53 8.84 6.94
N LYS A 75 -8.33 7.56 7.27
CA LYS A 75 -8.22 7.07 8.64
C LYS A 75 -6.81 6.55 8.88
N ASP A 76 -6.12 7.08 9.87
CA ASP A 76 -4.84 6.50 10.29
C ASP A 76 -5.09 5.17 11.01
N LEU A 77 -4.53 4.09 10.46
CA LEU A 77 -4.59 2.74 11.04
C LEU A 77 -3.42 2.47 12.01
N GLY A 78 -2.51 3.45 12.16
CA GLY A 78 -1.35 3.38 13.04
C GLY A 78 -0.21 2.58 12.43
N SER A 79 0.48 1.79 13.26
CA SER A 79 1.55 0.92 12.78
C SER A 79 1.01 -0.15 11.84
N LEU A 80 1.72 -0.34 10.72
CA LEU A 80 1.39 -1.36 9.72
C LEU A 80 1.25 -2.75 10.36
N LYS A 81 0.03 -3.30 10.31
CA LYS A 81 -0.33 -4.67 10.73
C LYS A 81 -0.83 -5.52 9.57
N TYR A 82 -1.54 -4.90 8.63
CA TYR A 82 -2.08 -5.56 7.44
C TYR A 82 -1.93 -4.65 6.23
N PHE A 83 -1.55 -5.21 5.07
CA PHE A 83 -1.54 -4.53 3.78
C PHE A 83 -1.59 -5.57 2.66
N LEU A 84 -2.52 -5.47 1.72
CA LEU A 84 -2.65 -6.42 0.58
C LEU A 84 -2.73 -7.91 0.98
N GLY A 85 -3.40 -8.22 2.09
CA GLY A 85 -3.46 -9.60 2.61
C GLY A 85 -2.16 -10.10 3.26
N LEU A 86 -1.11 -9.26 3.33
CA LEU A 86 0.06 -9.50 4.17
C LEU A 86 -0.23 -9.05 5.58
N GLU A 87 0.02 -9.94 6.54
CA GLU A 87 0.14 -9.60 7.94
C GLU A 87 1.59 -9.22 8.26
N VAL A 88 1.76 -8.15 9.00
CA VAL A 88 3.06 -7.58 9.34
C VAL A 88 3.21 -7.56 10.86
N THR A 89 4.19 -8.32 11.35
CA THR A 89 4.54 -8.35 12.78
C THR A 89 5.95 -7.81 12.96
N ARG A 90 6.11 -6.82 13.85
CA ARG A 90 7.40 -6.23 14.18
C ARG A 90 7.91 -6.82 15.50
N TYR A 91 9.17 -7.21 15.53
CA TYR A 91 9.85 -7.70 16.74
C TYR A 91 11.27 -7.13 16.80
N GLN A 92 11.97 -7.28 17.92
CA GLN A 92 13.26 -6.59 18.15
C GLN A 92 14.32 -6.81 17.07
N LYS A 93 14.31 -7.96 16.37
CA LYS A 93 15.31 -8.28 15.35
C LYS A 93 14.85 -7.99 13.91
N GLY A 94 13.62 -7.54 13.69
CA GLY A 94 13.15 -7.25 12.35
C GLY A 94 11.63 -7.31 12.16
N ILE A 95 11.25 -7.56 10.92
CA ILE A 95 9.86 -7.59 10.46
C ILE A 95 9.57 -9.00 9.95
N PHE A 96 8.47 -9.58 10.41
CA PHE A 96 7.95 -10.84 9.93
C PHE A 96 6.71 -10.58 9.09
N LEU A 97 6.70 -11.12 7.87
CA LEU A 97 5.59 -11.03 6.93
C LEU A 97 4.97 -12.42 6.77
N ASN A 98 3.65 -12.51 6.83
CA ASN A 98 2.94 -13.76 6.55
C ASN A 98 1.62 -13.48 5.82
N GLN A 99 1.06 -14.48 5.14
CA GLN A 99 -0.23 -14.38 4.44
C GLN A 99 -1.24 -15.40 4.96
N ARG A 100 -1.05 -15.91 6.19
CA ARG A 100 -1.85 -17.03 6.71
C ARG A 100 -3.34 -16.74 6.66
N LYS A 101 -3.76 -15.56 7.14
CA LYS A 101 -5.16 -15.15 7.08
C LYS A 101 -5.68 -15.06 5.65
N TYR A 102 -4.93 -14.44 4.75
CA TYR A 102 -5.31 -14.35 3.34
C TYR A 102 -5.51 -15.73 2.70
N THR A 103 -4.57 -16.66 2.93
CA THR A 103 -4.71 -18.05 2.47
C THR A 103 -5.93 -18.75 3.07
N LEU A 104 -6.18 -18.58 4.37
CA LEU A 104 -7.34 -19.17 5.03
C LEU A 104 -8.66 -18.57 4.51
N ASP A 105 -8.70 -17.26 4.30
CA ASP A 105 -9.88 -16.56 3.78
C ASP A 105 -10.19 -17.09 2.35
N ILE A 106 -9.20 -17.27 1.47
CA ILE A 106 -9.38 -17.92 0.16
C ILE A 106 -9.93 -19.35 0.29
N LEU A 107 -9.39 -20.15 1.22
CA LEU A 107 -9.83 -21.53 1.42
C LEU A 107 -11.29 -21.58 1.93
N ILE A 108 -11.68 -20.63 2.78
CA ILE A 108 -13.06 -20.49 3.25
C ILE A 108 -13.97 -20.10 2.09
N ASP A 109 -13.61 -19.08 1.33
CA ASP A 109 -14.44 -18.54 0.23
C ASP A 109 -14.62 -19.55 -0.91
N SER A 110 -13.63 -20.41 -1.13
CA SER A 110 -13.69 -21.51 -2.11
C SER A 110 -14.35 -22.79 -1.58
N GLY A 111 -14.74 -22.82 -0.30
CA GLY A 111 -15.28 -24.02 0.36
C GLY A 111 -14.27 -25.16 0.50
N GLN A 112 -12.97 -24.87 0.39
CA GLN A 112 -11.86 -25.83 0.46
C GLN A 112 -11.19 -25.89 1.85
N LEU A 113 -11.79 -25.25 2.86
CA LEU A 113 -11.27 -25.35 4.23
C LEU A 113 -11.33 -26.81 4.71
N GLY A 114 -10.17 -27.42 4.95
CA GLY A 114 -10.07 -28.83 5.33
C GLY A 114 -10.07 -29.83 4.17
N ALA A 115 -9.94 -29.35 2.92
CA ALA A 115 -9.70 -30.21 1.77
C ALA A 115 -8.43 -31.07 1.97
N ARG A 116 -8.42 -32.28 1.39
CA ARG A 116 -7.25 -33.16 1.45
C ARG A 116 -6.05 -32.49 0.77
N THR A 117 -4.87 -32.65 1.35
CA THR A 117 -3.64 -32.13 0.75
C THR A 117 -3.38 -32.82 -0.58
N ALA A 118 -3.25 -32.05 -1.64
CA ALA A 118 -2.70 -32.53 -2.91
C ALA A 118 -1.17 -32.43 -2.86
N GLN A 119 -0.47 -33.38 -3.49
CA GLN A 119 0.99 -33.28 -3.62
C GLN A 119 1.40 -32.09 -4.50
N PHE A 120 0.52 -31.66 -5.41
CA PHE A 120 0.75 -30.55 -6.33
C PHE A 120 -0.50 -29.65 -6.39
N PRO A 121 -0.35 -28.33 -6.42
CA PRO A 121 -1.47 -27.39 -6.47
C PRO A 121 -2.17 -27.31 -7.84
N MET A 122 -1.59 -27.90 -8.90
CA MET A 122 -2.20 -28.04 -10.23
C MET A 122 -1.95 -29.47 -10.76
N GLU A 123 -2.86 -29.97 -11.61
CA GLU A 123 -2.58 -31.16 -12.42
C GLU A 123 -1.38 -30.89 -13.34
N GLN A 124 -0.47 -31.86 -13.45
CA GLN A 124 0.60 -31.79 -14.45
C GLN A 124 -0.04 -31.90 -15.84
N ILE A 125 0.09 -30.83 -16.62
CA ILE A 125 -0.24 -30.80 -18.06
C ILE A 125 0.83 -31.55 -18.84
#